data_AF-A0A2E4FSP9-F1
#
_entry.id   AF-A0A2E4FSP9-F1
#
_cell.length_a   1.000
_cell.length_b   1.000
_cell.length_c   1.000
_cell.angle_alpha   90.00
_cell.angle_beta   90.00
_cell.angle_gamma   90.00
#
_symmetry.space_group_name_H-M   'P 1'
#
loop_
_entity.id
_entity.type
_entity.pdbx_description
1 polymer ?
#
loop_
_entity_poly.entity_id
_entity_poly.type
_entity_poly.pdbx_seq_one_letter_code
_entity_poly.pdbx_strand_id
1 'polypeptide(L)'
;MVTSPFRLGLTLSTAILLGASVAAQESRPKPHVAPSGRVTTSVTFDGRVTRGGGWFPGTPSHSGPSRITIDYGQPHARGRTIFGGLVPYDEVWRVGANWATRLTLDLDVRIGDLDVPRGEYTLFLLPRETGAELIVSLETRQWGTDYDPSRDFGQASMSRRVLAEAAPSMAITLEPNLGGENEEVPSGTLRITWGTVEYFADWQILWP
;
A
#
# COMPACT_ATOMS: atom_id res chain seq x y z
N MET A 1 -82.57 -54.43 -37.81
CA MET A 1 -81.47 -55.29 -37.34
C MET A 1 -80.32 -55.12 -38.33
N VAL A 2 -79.18 -54.57 -37.87
CA VAL A 2 -77.82 -54.60 -38.51
C VAL A 2 -77.63 -53.80 -39.82
N THR A 3 -76.61 -52.98 -40.09
CA THR A 3 -75.71 -52.03 -39.38
C THR A 3 -74.97 -51.24 -40.48
N SER A 4 -74.83 -49.92 -40.33
CA SER A 4 -73.85 -49.09 -41.08
C SER A 4 -72.43 -49.33 -40.53
N PRO A 5 -71.38 -49.11 -41.34
CA PRO A 5 -70.25 -48.37 -40.79
C PRO A 5 -69.82 -47.20 -41.68
N PHE A 6 -69.98 -46.00 -41.11
CA PHE A 6 -69.21 -44.81 -41.44
C PHE A 6 -67.70 -45.10 -41.34
N ARG A 7 -66.92 -44.76 -42.37
CA ARG A 7 -65.45 -44.73 -42.30
C ARG A 7 -65.00 -43.31 -41.98
N LEU A 8 -64.49 -43.09 -40.77
CA LEU A 8 -63.82 -41.86 -40.36
C LEU A 8 -62.32 -41.99 -40.69
N GLY A 9 -61.84 -41.21 -41.65
CA GLY A 9 -60.42 -41.14 -41.98
C GLY A 9 -59.67 -40.31 -40.92
N LEU A 10 -58.73 -40.94 -40.22
CA LEU A 10 -57.86 -40.30 -39.25
C LEU A 10 -56.64 -39.72 -40.00
N THR A 11 -56.58 -38.39 -40.16
CA THR A 11 -55.37 -37.70 -40.63
C THR A 11 -54.39 -37.55 -39.46
N LEU A 12 -53.22 -38.15 -39.60
CA LEU A 12 -52.12 -38.09 -38.64
C LEU A 12 -51.30 -36.82 -38.93
N SER A 13 -51.49 -35.76 -38.15
CA SER A 13 -50.64 -34.57 -38.21
C SER A 13 -49.41 -34.78 -37.34
N THR A 14 -48.25 -35.02 -37.97
CA THR A 14 -46.95 -35.07 -37.31
C THR A 14 -46.48 -33.65 -37.00
N ALA A 15 -46.55 -33.23 -35.73
CA ALA A 15 -45.91 -32.00 -35.27
C ALA A 15 -44.41 -32.25 -35.03
N ILE A 16 -43.55 -31.70 -35.89
CA ILE A 16 -42.10 -31.67 -35.66
C ILE A 16 -41.83 -30.57 -34.63
N LEU A 17 -41.57 -30.96 -33.39
CA LEU A 17 -41.00 -30.09 -32.36
C LEU A 17 -39.52 -29.87 -32.69
N LEU A 18 -39.19 -28.73 -33.28
CA LEU A 18 -37.82 -28.20 -33.33
C LEU A 18 -37.38 -27.91 -31.90
N GLY A 19 -36.67 -28.85 -31.29
CA GLY A 19 -35.92 -28.61 -30.06
C GLY A 19 -34.81 -27.60 -30.36
N ALA A 20 -35.02 -26.34 -29.99
CA ALA A 20 -33.92 -25.38 -29.91
C ALA A 20 -32.97 -25.89 -28.82
N SER A 21 -31.83 -26.45 -29.22
CA SER A 21 -30.75 -26.74 -28.30
C SER A 21 -30.34 -25.42 -27.68
N VAL A 22 -30.68 -25.23 -26.40
CA VAL A 22 -30.06 -24.21 -25.57
C VAL A 22 -28.59 -24.61 -25.49
N ALA A 23 -27.77 -24.06 -26.37
CA ALA A 23 -26.34 -24.13 -26.23
C ALA A 23 -26.03 -23.51 -24.86
N ALA A 24 -25.65 -24.36 -23.90
CA ALA A 24 -25.21 -23.92 -22.59
C ALA A 24 -24.07 -22.93 -22.82
N GLN A 25 -24.34 -21.65 -22.60
CA GLN A 25 -23.35 -20.59 -22.75
C GLN A 25 -22.32 -20.81 -21.65
N GLU A 26 -21.16 -21.38 -22.02
CA GLU A 26 -20.03 -21.55 -21.11
C GLU A 26 -19.78 -20.22 -20.40
N SER A 27 -19.88 -20.24 -19.07
CA SER A 27 -19.69 -19.04 -18.27
C SER A 27 -18.27 -18.55 -18.50
N ARG A 28 -18.11 -17.35 -19.06
CA ARG A 28 -16.79 -16.73 -19.27
C ARG A 28 -16.01 -16.76 -17.95
N PRO A 29 -14.69 -17.05 -17.97
CA PRO A 29 -13.88 -17.05 -16.77
C PRO A 29 -14.00 -15.70 -16.08
N LYS A 30 -14.43 -15.72 -14.81
CA LYS A 30 -14.53 -14.49 -14.00
C LYS A 30 -13.12 -14.08 -13.58
N PRO A 31 -12.66 -12.86 -13.90
CA PRO A 31 -11.36 -12.41 -13.45
C PRO A 31 -11.36 -12.31 -11.92
N HIS A 32 -10.29 -12.79 -11.30
CA HIS A 32 -10.05 -12.56 -9.88
C HIS A 32 -9.56 -11.11 -9.69
N VAL A 33 -10.50 -10.19 -9.44
CA VAL A 33 -10.18 -8.78 -9.20
C VAL A 33 -10.05 -8.53 -7.70
N ALA A 34 -8.87 -8.07 -7.28
CA ALA A 34 -8.63 -7.64 -5.91
C ALA A 34 -8.41 -6.11 -5.88
N PRO A 35 -9.45 -5.28 -5.62
CA PRO A 35 -9.24 -3.85 -5.43
C PRO A 35 -8.24 -3.56 -4.30
N SER A 36 -7.47 -2.50 -4.50
CA SER A 36 -6.55 -1.89 -3.54
C SER A 36 -6.87 -0.41 -3.43
N GLY A 37 -6.76 0.16 -2.23
CA GLY A 37 -6.85 1.60 -2.03
C GLY A 37 -5.58 2.34 -2.44
N ARG A 38 -5.56 3.65 -2.22
CA ARG A 38 -4.37 4.50 -2.24
C ARG A 38 -4.43 5.41 -1.02
N VAL A 39 -3.33 5.52 -0.30
CA VAL A 39 -3.23 6.26 0.96
C VAL A 39 -2.02 7.17 0.89
N THR A 40 -2.18 8.38 1.43
CA THR A 40 -1.09 9.32 1.65
C THR A 40 -1.02 9.60 3.14
N THR A 41 0.13 9.33 3.75
CA THR A 41 0.45 9.75 5.11
C THR A 41 1.44 10.90 5.06
N SER A 42 1.30 11.86 5.96
CA SER A 42 2.23 12.98 6.00
C SER A 42 2.34 13.60 7.39
N VAL A 43 3.56 13.95 7.77
CA VAL A 43 3.83 14.84 8.91
C VAL A 43 4.25 16.19 8.35
N THR A 44 3.66 17.26 8.90
CA THR A 44 3.89 18.63 8.48
C THR A 44 4.54 19.40 9.63
N PHE A 45 5.57 20.15 9.31
CA PHE A 45 6.36 20.94 10.25
C PHE A 45 6.18 22.42 9.92
N ASP A 46 5.59 23.19 10.83
CA ASP A 46 5.56 24.65 10.78
C ASP A 46 6.54 25.19 11.83
N GLY A 47 7.81 25.30 11.43
CA GLY A 47 8.86 25.88 12.26
C GLY A 47 8.94 27.38 12.03
N ARG A 48 8.66 28.19 13.05
CA ARG A 48 8.90 29.64 13.02
C ARG A 48 10.17 29.94 13.80
N VAL A 49 11.17 30.53 13.15
CA VAL A 49 12.30 31.15 13.85
C VAL A 49 11.77 32.42 14.53
N THR A 50 11.41 32.33 15.80
CA THR A 50 10.93 33.51 16.54
C THR A 50 12.15 34.24 17.08
N ARG A 51 12.45 35.44 16.55
CA ARG A 51 13.44 36.33 17.17
C ARG A 51 12.82 36.96 18.42
N GLY A 52 12.53 36.16 19.45
CA GLY A 52 11.91 36.63 20.70
C GLY A 52 10.86 35.73 21.36
N GLY A 53 10.74 34.44 21.01
CA GLY A 53 10.02 33.47 21.86
C GLY A 53 8.49 33.66 21.97
N GLY A 54 7.79 33.97 20.87
CA GLY A 54 6.34 34.09 20.86
C GLY A 54 5.70 33.39 19.66
N TRP A 55 4.43 32.94 19.78
CA TRP A 55 3.68 32.33 18.66
C TRP A 55 3.44 33.29 17.48
N PHE A 56 3.57 34.61 17.71
CA PHE A 56 3.42 35.66 16.70
C PHE A 56 4.45 36.79 16.85
N PRO A 57 5.67 36.64 16.28
CA PRO A 57 6.35 37.81 15.73
C PRO A 57 6.90 37.56 14.32
N GLY A 58 6.28 38.24 13.34
CA GLY A 58 6.84 38.84 12.13
C GLY A 58 8.10 38.26 11.47
N THR A 59 8.19 36.94 11.28
CA THR A 59 9.30 36.31 10.55
C THR A 59 8.76 35.69 9.26
N PRO A 60 9.37 35.92 8.09
CA PRO A 60 8.89 35.34 6.85
C PRO A 60 8.97 33.81 6.94
N SER A 61 7.83 33.15 6.74
CA SER A 61 7.78 31.72 6.46
C SER A 61 8.70 31.48 5.26
N HIS A 62 9.80 30.75 5.48
CA HIS A 62 10.54 30.20 4.35
C HIS A 62 9.63 29.16 3.70
N SER A 63 8.97 29.56 2.60
CA SER A 63 8.25 28.67 1.67
C SER A 63 7.31 27.63 2.30
N GLY A 64 6.31 28.05 3.08
CA GLY A 64 5.26 27.14 3.57
C GLY A 64 5.76 26.07 4.56
N PRO A 65 4.86 25.26 5.13
CA PRO A 65 5.28 24.23 6.06
C PRO A 65 5.99 23.09 5.32
N SER A 66 7.10 22.61 5.86
CA SER A 66 7.85 21.46 5.31
C SER A 66 7.16 20.15 5.64
N ARG A 67 7.34 19.12 4.82
CA ARG A 67 6.63 17.84 4.97
C ARG A 67 7.53 16.62 4.73
N ILE A 68 7.20 15.53 5.45
CA ILE A 68 7.55 14.16 5.06
C ILE A 68 6.26 13.52 4.56
N THR A 69 6.24 13.02 3.32
CA THR A 69 5.06 12.42 2.70
C THR A 69 5.36 11.01 2.21
N ILE A 70 4.49 10.05 2.52
CA ILE A 70 4.52 8.72 1.92
C ILE A 70 3.18 8.46 1.23
N ASP A 71 3.24 8.09 -0.04
CA ASP A 71 2.09 7.87 -0.91
C ASP A 71 2.19 6.47 -1.53
N TYR A 72 1.22 5.60 -1.21
CA TYR A 72 1.31 4.18 -1.50
C TYR A 72 -0.04 3.58 -1.88
N GLY A 73 -0.01 2.50 -2.68
CA GLY A 73 -1.19 1.66 -2.89
C GLY A 73 -1.42 0.76 -1.69
N GLN A 74 -2.63 0.74 -1.15
CA GLN A 74 -3.01 -0.02 0.05
C GLN A 74 -3.55 -1.40 -0.32
N PRO A 75 -2.78 -2.50 -0.15
CA PRO A 75 -3.30 -3.85 -0.27
C PRO A 75 -4.12 -4.26 0.95
N HIS A 76 -4.96 -5.29 0.76
CA HIS A 76 -5.80 -5.88 1.79
C HIS A 76 -5.51 -7.38 1.94
N ALA A 77 -5.48 -7.88 3.17
CA ALA A 77 -5.06 -9.24 3.51
C ALA A 77 -6.01 -10.30 2.95
N ARG A 78 -7.33 -10.08 3.03
CA ARG A 78 -8.37 -10.98 2.51
C ARG A 78 -8.23 -12.43 3.03
N GLY A 79 -7.92 -12.57 4.32
CA GLY A 79 -7.75 -13.87 4.97
C GLY A 79 -6.47 -14.63 4.61
N ARG A 80 -5.53 -13.99 3.89
CA ARG A 80 -4.24 -14.60 3.53
C ARG A 80 -3.19 -14.37 4.60
N THR A 81 -2.28 -15.33 4.73
CA THR A 81 -1.00 -15.12 5.42
C THR A 81 -0.17 -14.11 4.65
N ILE A 82 0.24 -13.03 5.32
CA ILE A 82 0.95 -11.91 4.68
C ILE A 82 2.44 -12.21 4.58
N PHE A 83 3.18 -12.05 5.67
CA PHE A 83 4.62 -12.28 5.69
C PHE A 83 4.93 -13.79 5.82
N GLY A 84 5.86 -14.29 5.01
CA GLY A 84 6.10 -15.73 4.82
C GLY A 84 5.04 -16.42 3.94
N GLY A 85 4.12 -15.66 3.34
CA GLY A 85 3.09 -16.15 2.43
C GLY A 85 3.01 -15.28 1.19
N LEU A 86 2.13 -14.26 1.21
CA LEU A 86 1.98 -13.30 0.12
C LEU A 86 3.24 -12.44 -0.10
N VAL A 87 3.94 -12.11 0.98
CA VAL A 87 5.22 -11.41 0.99
C VAL A 87 6.26 -12.41 1.50
N PRO A 88 7.09 -13.00 0.61
CA PRO A 88 8.16 -13.88 1.02
C PRO A 88 9.21 -13.13 1.84
N TYR A 89 9.85 -13.82 2.79
CA TYR A 89 11.01 -13.29 3.50
C TYR A 89 12.25 -13.37 2.60
N ASP A 90 13.21 -12.49 2.87
CA ASP A 90 14.50 -12.41 2.17
C ASP A 90 14.41 -12.09 0.66
N GLU A 91 13.24 -11.61 0.23
CA GLU A 91 13.00 -11.08 -1.13
C GLU A 91 12.54 -9.63 -1.06
N VAL A 92 13.06 -8.80 -1.98
CA VAL A 92 12.66 -7.39 -2.03
C VAL A 92 11.20 -7.26 -2.46
N TRP A 93 10.44 -6.53 -1.66
CA TRP A 93 9.03 -6.25 -1.88
C TRP A 93 8.78 -4.76 -2.06
N ARG A 94 7.86 -4.43 -2.96
CA ARG A 94 7.46 -3.06 -3.34
C ARG A 94 6.78 -2.19 -2.27
N VAL A 95 6.56 -2.74 -1.07
CA VAL A 95 5.90 -2.04 0.06
C VAL A 95 4.57 -1.41 -0.32
N GLY A 96 3.65 -2.19 -0.86
CA GLY A 96 2.34 -1.68 -1.28
C GLY A 96 1.72 -2.45 -2.44
N ALA A 97 0.82 -1.79 -3.16
CA ALA A 97 0.12 -2.33 -4.32
C ALA A 97 0.23 -1.43 -5.57
N ASN A 98 0.36 -2.06 -6.74
CA ASN A 98 0.43 -1.42 -8.05
C ASN A 98 1.70 -0.57 -8.24
N TRP A 99 1.58 0.75 -8.15
CA TRP A 99 2.68 1.71 -8.25
C TRP A 99 3.63 1.58 -7.06
N ALA A 100 4.91 1.90 -7.29
CA ALA A 100 5.89 1.91 -6.23
C ALA A 100 5.56 2.97 -5.16
N THR A 101 5.87 2.68 -3.91
CA THR A 101 5.59 3.57 -2.79
C THR A 101 6.52 4.76 -2.83
N ARG A 102 5.95 5.96 -2.93
CA ARG A 102 6.71 7.20 -3.07
C ARG A 102 6.95 7.83 -1.71
N LEU A 103 8.19 8.22 -1.46
CA LEU A 103 8.62 9.08 -0.36
C LEU A 103 8.97 10.46 -0.92
N THR A 104 8.43 11.52 -0.32
CA THR A 104 8.80 12.90 -0.62
C THR A 104 9.23 13.60 0.65
N LEU A 105 10.44 14.15 0.62
CA LEU A 105 11.10 14.83 1.74
C LEU A 105 11.38 16.28 1.36
N ASP A 106 10.81 17.23 2.10
CA ASP A 106 11.12 18.66 1.94
C ASP A 106 12.36 19.08 2.74
N LEU A 107 12.80 18.22 3.67
CA LEU A 107 13.94 18.41 4.58
C LEU A 107 14.81 17.16 4.56
N ASP A 108 16.06 17.30 5.00
CA ASP A 108 16.93 16.14 5.24
C ASP A 108 16.39 15.39 6.48
N VAL A 109 16.30 14.06 6.39
CA VAL A 109 15.69 13.22 7.41
C VAL A 109 16.55 11.98 7.63
N ARG A 110 16.83 11.67 8.89
CA ARG A 110 17.35 10.36 9.29
C ARG A 110 16.18 9.39 9.42
N ILE A 111 16.27 8.21 8.80
CA ILE A 111 15.34 7.09 8.97
C ILE A 111 16.15 5.90 9.45
N GLY A 112 15.87 5.41 10.66
CA GLY A 112 16.73 4.44 11.34
C GLY A 112 18.15 4.98 11.45
N ASP A 113 19.08 4.31 10.79
CA ASP A 113 20.50 4.63 10.69
C ASP A 113 20.91 5.32 9.38
N LEU A 114 19.95 5.60 8.47
CA LEU A 114 20.20 6.19 7.16
C LEU A 114 19.84 7.68 7.12
N ASP A 115 20.81 8.52 6.76
CA ASP A 115 20.59 9.94 6.47
C ASP A 115 20.13 10.12 5.02
N VAL A 116 18.89 10.56 4.84
CA VAL A 116 18.28 10.76 3.52
C VAL A 116 18.11 12.26 3.27
N PRO A 117 18.81 12.83 2.27
CA PRO A 117 18.61 14.22 1.88
C PRO A 117 17.17 14.48 1.41
N ARG A 118 16.77 15.74 1.41
CA ARG A 118 15.52 16.17 0.78
C ARG A 118 15.47 15.74 -0.69
N GLY A 119 14.30 15.28 -1.14
CA GLY A 119 14.12 14.75 -2.48
C GLY A 119 12.87 13.88 -2.63
N GLU A 120 12.68 13.36 -3.85
CA GLU A 120 11.70 12.30 -4.14
C GLU A 120 12.42 10.96 -4.27
N TYR A 121 11.89 9.94 -3.61
CA TYR A 121 12.43 8.59 -3.57
C TYR A 121 11.31 7.55 -3.70
N THR A 122 11.71 6.31 -3.94
CA THR A 122 10.84 5.15 -3.86
C THR A 122 11.26 4.24 -2.71
N LEU A 123 10.28 3.67 -2.01
CA LEU A 123 10.51 2.73 -0.91
C LEU A 123 10.28 1.28 -1.35
N PHE A 124 11.25 0.44 -1.03
CA PHE A 124 11.14 -1.01 -1.05
C PHE A 124 11.42 -1.57 0.36
N LEU A 125 11.08 -2.82 0.62
CA LEU A 125 11.34 -3.48 1.90
C LEU A 125 11.91 -4.86 1.62
N LEU A 126 12.98 -5.20 2.32
CA LEU A 126 13.49 -6.56 2.40
C LEU A 126 13.08 -7.12 3.77
N PRO A 127 11.92 -7.80 3.87
CA PRO A 127 11.44 -8.34 5.14
C PRO A 127 12.24 -9.58 5.53
N ARG A 128 12.52 -9.70 6.82
CA ARG A 128 13.12 -10.88 7.46
C ARG A 128 12.25 -11.33 8.63
N GLU A 129 12.53 -12.52 9.17
CA GLU A 129 11.81 -13.04 10.33
C GLU A 129 12.07 -12.23 11.62
N THR A 130 13.22 -11.58 11.72
CA THR A 130 13.68 -10.84 12.91
C THR A 130 13.62 -9.32 12.77
N GLY A 131 13.39 -8.80 11.57
CA GLY A 131 13.50 -7.37 11.24
C GLY A 131 13.23 -7.13 9.75
N ALA A 132 13.59 -5.97 9.23
CA ALA A 132 13.59 -5.71 7.80
C ALA A 132 14.61 -4.63 7.45
N GLU A 133 15.01 -4.57 6.18
CA GLU A 133 15.70 -3.40 5.64
C GLU A 133 14.70 -2.58 4.83
N LEU A 134 14.52 -1.32 5.20
CA LEU A 134 13.83 -0.35 4.36
C LEU A 134 14.81 0.17 3.32
N ILE A 135 14.52 -0.07 2.06
CA ILE A 135 15.37 0.35 0.95
C ILE A 135 14.82 1.66 0.40
N VAL A 136 15.69 2.67 0.30
CA VAL A 136 15.41 3.96 -0.32
C VAL A 136 16.07 3.99 -1.70
N SER A 137 15.28 4.11 -2.76
CA SER A 137 15.75 4.11 -4.15
C SER A 137 15.64 5.49 -4.80
N LEU A 138 16.64 5.82 -5.62
CA LEU A 138 16.71 7.05 -6.43
C LEU A 138 15.81 7.00 -7.67
N GLU A 139 15.31 5.82 -8.05
CA GLU A 139 14.37 5.69 -9.16
C GLU A 139 12.96 6.07 -8.70
N THR A 140 12.27 6.86 -9.52
CA THR A 140 10.92 7.35 -9.22
C THR A 140 9.98 7.09 -10.40
N ARG A 141 8.68 6.98 -10.11
CA ARG A 141 7.61 6.80 -11.12
C ARG A 141 7.67 5.47 -11.87
N GLN A 142 8.33 4.46 -11.29
CA GLN A 142 8.37 3.10 -11.78
C GLN A 142 7.17 2.27 -11.31
N TRP A 143 6.92 1.16 -12.01
CA TRP A 143 6.00 0.16 -11.53
C TRP A 143 6.59 -0.56 -10.31
N GLY A 144 5.76 -0.96 -9.35
CA GLY A 144 6.27 -1.46 -8.07
C GLY A 144 7.13 -2.72 -8.16
N THR A 145 7.05 -3.50 -9.25
CA THR A 145 7.86 -4.72 -9.42
C THR A 145 9.17 -4.50 -10.17
N ASP A 146 9.41 -3.30 -10.70
CA ASP A 146 10.56 -2.99 -11.52
C ASP A 146 11.69 -2.49 -10.61
N TYR A 147 12.17 -3.36 -9.73
CA TYR A 147 13.22 -3.05 -8.76
C TYR A 147 14.62 -3.23 -9.40
N ASP A 148 15.44 -2.19 -9.34
CA ASP A 148 16.85 -2.20 -9.75
C ASP A 148 17.75 -1.84 -8.54
N PRO A 149 18.52 -2.80 -7.99
CA PRO A 149 19.39 -2.55 -6.84
C PRO A 149 20.52 -1.55 -7.13
N SER A 150 20.88 -1.30 -8.40
CA SER A 150 21.87 -0.29 -8.77
C SER A 150 21.39 1.15 -8.53
N ARG A 151 20.09 1.32 -8.29
CA ARG A 151 19.43 2.60 -8.02
C ARG A 151 19.21 2.85 -6.52
N ASP A 152 19.62 1.93 -5.66
CA ASP A 152 19.49 2.09 -4.22
C ASP A 152 20.38 3.23 -3.72
N PHE A 153 19.75 4.21 -3.05
CA PHE A 153 20.45 5.25 -2.32
C PHE A 153 21.05 4.68 -1.03
N GLY A 154 20.28 3.85 -0.32
CA GLY A 154 20.70 3.24 0.93
C GLY A 154 19.61 2.37 1.54
N GLN A 155 19.94 1.75 2.66
CA GLN A 155 19.06 0.89 3.44
C GLN A 155 19.04 1.37 4.89
N ALA A 156 17.88 1.27 5.52
CA ALA A 156 17.68 1.57 6.92
C ALA A 156 17.15 0.34 7.66
N SER A 157 17.78 0.00 8.78
CA SER A 157 17.34 -1.12 9.59
C SER A 157 16.00 -0.84 10.28
N MET A 158 15.06 -1.77 10.16
CA MET A 158 13.76 -1.75 10.84
C MET A 158 13.62 -2.89 11.85
N SER A 159 13.11 -2.55 13.03
CA SER A 159 12.68 -3.52 14.03
C SER A 159 11.35 -4.16 13.65
N ARG A 160 11.10 -5.37 14.17
CA ARG A 160 9.87 -6.12 13.94
C ARG A 160 9.16 -6.41 15.26
N ARG A 161 7.83 -6.35 15.25
CA ARG A 161 6.99 -6.93 16.30
C ARG A 161 5.78 -7.67 15.74
N VAL A 162 5.25 -8.58 16.55
CA VAL A 162 4.00 -9.28 16.27
C VAL A 162 2.86 -8.57 17.00
N LEU A 163 1.78 -8.31 16.29
CA LEU A 163 0.57 -7.69 16.82
C LEU A 163 -0.42 -8.75 17.29
N ALA A 164 -1.17 -8.43 18.36
CA ALA A 164 -2.22 -9.29 18.88
C ALA A 164 -3.43 -9.39 17.93
N GLU A 165 -3.73 -8.31 17.21
CA GLU A 165 -4.80 -8.25 16.22
C GLU A 165 -4.22 -8.08 14.82
N ALA A 166 -4.79 -8.80 13.85
CA ALA A 166 -4.37 -8.71 12.46
C ALA A 166 -4.94 -7.46 11.79
N ALA A 167 -4.07 -6.58 11.28
CA ALA A 167 -4.47 -5.46 10.44
C ALA A 167 -4.95 -5.96 9.06
N PRO A 168 -6.25 -5.79 8.72
CA PRO A 168 -6.80 -6.32 7.46
C PRO A 168 -6.30 -5.56 6.23
N SER A 169 -5.87 -4.31 6.41
CA SER A 169 -5.33 -3.43 5.37
C SER A 169 -3.93 -3.00 5.78
N MET A 170 -3.04 -2.84 4.80
CA MET A 170 -1.71 -2.31 5.07
C MET A 170 -1.78 -0.83 5.48
N ALA A 171 -1.03 -0.44 6.50
CA ALA A 171 -0.86 0.94 6.92
C ALA A 171 0.62 1.30 6.93
N ILE A 172 0.94 2.49 6.37
CA ILE A 172 2.22 3.16 6.61
C ILE A 172 1.90 4.42 7.40
N THR A 173 2.44 4.55 8.61
CA THR A 173 2.22 5.71 9.49
C THR A 173 3.52 6.40 9.82
N LEU A 174 3.44 7.72 9.96
CA LEU A 174 4.49 8.57 10.50
C LEU A 174 3.92 9.15 11.78
N GLU A 175 4.35 8.63 12.92
CA GLU A 175 3.85 9.02 14.25
C GLU A 175 4.86 9.97 14.88
N PRO A 176 4.56 11.27 15.02
CA PRO A 176 5.44 12.20 15.70
C PRO A 176 5.61 11.84 17.18
N ASN A 177 6.84 11.93 17.68
CA ASN A 177 7.09 11.91 19.11
C ASN A 177 6.56 13.22 19.71
N LEU A 178 5.66 13.10 20.69
CA LEU A 178 5.07 14.23 21.39
C LEU A 178 5.92 14.56 22.65
N GLY A 179 7.23 14.71 22.49
CA GLY A 179 8.13 15.08 23.59
C GLY A 179 7.93 16.54 24.01
N GLY A 180 8.15 16.81 25.31
CA GLY A 180 7.85 18.09 25.96
C GLY A 180 8.66 19.28 25.45
N GLU A 181 8.36 20.48 25.97
CA GLU A 181 8.80 21.84 25.55
C GLU A 181 10.30 22.05 25.20
N ASN A 182 11.17 21.05 25.38
CA ASN A 182 12.62 21.09 25.15
C ASN A 182 13.14 20.09 24.10
N GLU A 183 12.29 19.35 23.37
CA GLU A 183 12.76 18.53 22.24
C GLU A 183 13.08 19.44 21.03
N GLU A 184 14.37 19.72 20.86
CA GLU A 184 14.88 20.71 19.91
C GLU A 184 14.77 20.27 18.44
N VAL A 185 14.60 18.97 18.19
CA VAL A 185 14.56 18.38 16.84
C VAL A 185 13.33 17.48 16.68
N PRO A 186 12.41 17.79 15.74
CA PRO A 186 11.26 16.94 15.49
C PRO A 186 11.66 15.53 15.09
N SER A 187 11.04 14.55 15.73
CA SER A 187 11.27 13.12 15.52
C SER A 187 9.96 12.33 15.63
N GLY A 188 10.02 11.04 15.33
CA GLY A 188 8.90 10.14 15.46
C GLY A 188 9.24 8.73 15.05
N THR A 189 8.22 7.90 14.86
CA THR A 189 8.36 6.52 14.39
C THR A 189 7.64 6.34 13.05
N LEU A 190 8.32 5.73 12.09
CA LEU A 190 7.77 5.21 10.85
C LEU A 190 7.33 3.77 11.11
N ARG A 191 6.06 3.45 10.84
CA ARG A 191 5.54 2.09 10.97
C ARG A 191 4.99 1.57 9.66
N ILE A 192 5.19 0.29 9.39
CA ILE A 192 4.60 -0.46 8.29
C ILE A 192 3.88 -1.66 8.90
N THR A 193 2.56 -1.63 8.91
CA THR A 193 1.71 -2.62 9.57
C THR A 193 0.85 -3.37 8.57
N TRP A 194 0.90 -4.70 8.56
CA TRP A 194 -0.02 -5.52 7.77
C TRP A 194 -0.16 -6.95 8.30
N GLY A 195 -1.39 -7.44 8.42
CA GLY A 195 -1.65 -8.70 9.11
C GLY A 195 -1.21 -8.57 10.57
N THR A 196 -0.53 -9.59 11.10
CA THR A 196 -0.03 -9.60 12.49
C THR A 196 1.39 -9.07 12.62
N VAL A 197 1.96 -8.44 11.60
CA VAL A 197 3.34 -7.96 11.62
C VAL A 197 3.36 -6.44 11.49
N GLU A 198 4.21 -5.83 12.31
CA GLU A 198 4.61 -4.44 12.17
C GLU A 198 6.13 -4.35 12.09
N TYR A 199 6.61 -3.62 11.08
CA TYR A 199 7.98 -3.14 11.02
C TYR A 199 8.02 -1.67 11.40
N PHE A 200 9.03 -1.26 12.15
CA PHE A 200 9.16 0.13 12.56
C PHE A 200 10.62 0.58 12.66
N ALA A 201 10.84 1.86 12.37
CA ALA A 201 12.11 2.55 12.55
C ALA A 201 11.84 3.99 12.96
N ASP A 202 12.75 4.60 13.71
CA ASP A 202 12.60 6.00 14.10
C ASP A 202 12.97 6.91 12.93
N TRP A 203 12.37 8.10 12.89
CA TRP A 203 12.77 9.17 11.99
C TRP A 203 13.05 10.45 12.77
N GLN A 204 13.96 11.27 12.24
CA GLN A 204 14.33 12.55 12.84
C GLN A 204 14.70 13.54 11.74
N ILE A 205 14.26 14.79 11.86
CA ILE A 205 14.72 15.86 10.97
C ILE A 205 16.21 16.12 11.20
N LEU A 206 16.97 16.24 10.12
CA LEU A 206 18.33 16.75 10.16
C LEU A 206 18.23 18.24 9.82
N TRP A 207 18.21 19.10 10.83
CA TRP A 207 18.28 20.54 10.60
C TRP A 207 19.65 20.89 10.01
N PRO A 208 19.72 21.80 9.02
CA PRO A 208 20.99 22.36 8.55
C PRO A 208 21.66 23.26 9.61
#